data_AF-A0A5N9A9X7-F1
#
_entry.id   AF-A0A5N9A9X7-F1
#
_cell.length_a   1.000
_cell.length_b   1.000
_cell.length_c   1.000
_cell.angle_alpha   90.00
_cell.angle_beta   90.00
_cell.angle_gamma   90.00
#
_symmetry.space_group_name_H-M   'P 1'
#
loop_
_entity.id
_entity.type
_entity.pdbx_description
1 polymer ?
#
loop_
_entity_poly.entity_id
_entity_poly.type
_entity_poly.pdbx_seq_one_letter_code
_entity_poly.pdbx_strand_id
1 'polypeptide(L)' 'MRDVEGQLTWSLDHVRDHGAELLAEAGFPEAAKNLDLDKLSAASQDIRSHLKDQGDLFTVAVDQGLINV' A
#
# COMPACT_ATOMS: atom_id res chain seq x y z
N MET A 1 19.89 3.29 5.83
CA MET A 1 18.83 2.41 5.28
C MET A 1 17.51 3.11 5.53
N ARG A 2 16.68 3.36 4.51
CA ARG A 2 15.32 3.88 4.74
C ARG A 2 14.49 2.78 5.39
N ASP A 3 13.66 3.12 6.37
CA ASP A 3 12.71 2.18 6.99
C ASP A 3 11.54 1.95 6.03
N VAL A 4 11.79 1.16 4.98
CA VAL A 4 10.84 0.89 3.89
C VAL A 4 9.65 0.08 4.40
N GLU A 5 9.86 -0.88 5.31
CA GLU A 5 8.77 -1.64 5.94
C GLU A 5 7.85 -0.75 6.77
N GLY A 6 8.42 0.15 7.58
CA GLY A 6 7.65 1.11 8.36
C GLY A 6 6.85 2.07 7.48
N GLN A 7 7.47 2.58 6.39
CA GLN A 7 6.79 3.44 5.42
C GLN A 7 5.64 2.74 4.71
N LEU A 8 5.84 1.48 4.30
CA LEU A 8 4.83 0.70 3.59
C LEU A 8 3.67 0.31 4.51
N THR A 9 3.98 -0.08 5.74
CA THR A 9 2.98 -0.35 6.78
C THR A 9 2.13 0.90 7.02
N TRP A 10 2.78 2.04 7.24
CA TRP A 10 2.11 3.32 7.44
C TRP A 10 1.24 3.71 6.26
N SER A 11 1.74 3.59 5.02
CA SER A 11 0.95 3.95 3.82
C SER A 11 -0.30 3.09 3.66
N LEU A 12 -0.20 1.77 3.91
CA LEU A 12 -1.36 0.87 3.83
C LEU A 12 -2.39 1.18 4.93
N ASP A 13 -1.95 1.46 6.15
CA ASP A 13 -2.86 1.87 7.23
C ASP A 13 -3.50 3.24 6.92
N HIS A 14 -2.72 4.19 6.40
CA HIS A 14 -3.21 5.52 6.06
C HIS A 14 -4.27 5.48 4.96
N VAL A 15 -4.07 4.68 3.91
CA VAL A 15 -5.08 4.52 2.85
C VAL A 15 -6.31 3.77 3.35
N ARG A 16 -6.16 2.78 4.25
CA ARG A 16 -7.30 2.11 4.88
C ARG A 16 -8.15 3.09 5.71
N ASP A 17 -7.49 3.88 6.55
CA ASP A 17 -8.15 4.72 7.56
C ASP A 17 -8.69 6.03 6.95
N HIS A 18 -8.01 6.57 5.93
CA HIS A 18 -8.33 7.87 5.33
C HIS A 18 -8.67 7.81 3.83
N GLY A 19 -8.75 6.62 3.22
CA GLY A 19 -8.92 6.48 1.77
C GLY A 19 -10.14 7.20 1.20
N ALA A 20 -11.25 7.20 1.93
CA ALA A 20 -12.46 7.92 1.51
C ALA A 20 -12.26 9.46 1.55
N GLU A 21 -11.57 9.96 2.59
CA GLU A 21 -11.24 11.39 2.72
C GLU A 21 -10.28 11.82 1.60
N LEU A 22 -9.23 11.03 1.35
CA LEU A 22 -8.27 11.27 0.27
C LEU A 22 -8.94 11.31 -1.11
N LEU A 23 -9.89 10.40 -1.37
CA LEU A 23 -10.66 10.41 -2.62
C LEU A 23 -11.54 11.65 -2.75
N ALA A 24 -12.17 12.09 -1.67
CA ALA A 24 -13.00 13.30 -1.67
C ALA A 24 -12.14 14.56 -1.92
N GLU A 25 -11.00 14.68 -1.24
CA GLU A 25 -10.04 15.78 -1.42
C GLU A 25 -9.45 15.83 -2.83
N ALA A 26 -9.24 14.67 -3.45
CA ALA A 26 -8.80 14.55 -4.84
C ALA A 26 -9.88 14.87 -5.87
N GLY A 27 -11.11 15.20 -5.45
CA GLY A 27 -12.22 15.55 -6.35
C GLY A 27 -13.05 14.35 -6.83
N PHE A 28 -12.96 13.20 -6.16
CA PHE A 28 -13.71 11.98 -6.47
C PHE A 28 -14.72 11.61 -5.37
N PRO A 29 -15.72 12.46 -5.05
CA PRO A 29 -16.64 12.24 -3.94
C PRO A 29 -17.54 11.01 -4.11
N GLU A 30 -17.88 10.64 -5.35
CA GLU A 30 -18.65 9.41 -5.61
C GLU A 30 -17.81 8.15 -5.43
N ALA A 31 -16.51 8.20 -5.75
CA ALA A 31 -15.60 7.09 -5.47
C ALA A 31 -15.38 6.95 -3.96
N ALA A 32 -15.26 8.06 -3.22
CA ALA A 32 -15.14 8.07 -1.76
C ALA A 32 -16.32 7.36 -1.08
N LYS A 33 -17.56 7.63 -1.51
CA LYS A 33 -18.76 6.98 -0.98
C LYS A 33 -18.84 5.48 -1.30
N ASN A 34 -18.31 5.09 -2.46
CA ASN A 34 -18.33 3.72 -2.94
C ASN A 34 -17.06 2.93 -2.58
N LEU A 35 -16.18 3.51 -1.77
CA LEU A 35 -14.96 2.83 -1.34
C LEU A 35 -15.32 1.66 -0.43
N ASP A 36 -15.02 0.46 -0.90
CA ASP A 36 -15.22 -0.78 -0.16
C ASP A 36 -14.05 -1.00 0.80
N LEU A 37 -14.23 -0.59 2.06
CA LEU A 37 -13.22 -0.66 3.11
C LEU A 37 -12.83 -2.09 3.47
N ASP A 38 -13.75 -3.05 3.32
CA ASP A 38 -13.48 -4.46 3.58
C ASP A 38 -12.57 -5.03 2.49
N LYS A 39 -12.86 -4.73 1.21
CA LYS A 39 -11.96 -5.10 0.10
C LYS A 39 -10.60 -4.44 0.22
N LEU A 40 -10.56 -3.17 0.59
CA LEU A 40 -9.30 -2.44 0.78
C LEU A 40 -8.47 -3.03 1.92
N SER A 41 -9.12 -3.39 3.03
CA SER A 41 -8.48 -4.03 4.18
C SER A 41 -7.93 -5.42 3.82
N ALA A 42 -8.71 -6.22 3.10
CA ALA A 42 -8.26 -7.53 2.63
C ALA A 42 -7.04 -7.41 1.70
N ALA A 43 -7.11 -6.53 0.69
CA ALA A 43 -5.98 -6.29 -0.22
C ALA A 43 -4.72 -5.79 0.53
N SER A 44 -4.89 -4.93 1.54
CA SER A 44 -3.78 -4.42 2.35
C SER A 44 -3.13 -5.52 3.18
N GLN A 45 -3.92 -6.46 3.72
CA GLN A 45 -3.42 -7.63 4.43
C GLN A 45 -2.70 -8.62 3.50
N ASP A 46 -3.24 -8.85 2.30
CA ASP A 46 -2.60 -9.71 1.29
C ASP A 46 -1.24 -9.14 0.87
N ILE A 47 -1.16 -7.84 0.63
CA ILE A 47 0.11 -7.15 0.36
C ILE A 47 1.09 -7.37 1.51
N ARG A 48 0.70 -7.11 2.77
CA ARG A 48 1.58 -7.32 3.94
C ARG A 48 2.07 -8.76 4.05
N SER A 49 1.19 -9.72 3.84
CA SER A 49 1.53 -11.14 3.91
C SER A 49 2.50 -11.52 2.79
N HIS A 50 2.24 -11.06 1.57
CA HIS A 50 3.11 -11.30 0.43
C HIS A 50 4.52 -10.73 0.64
N LEU A 51 4.62 -9.50 1.16
CA LEU A 51 5.91 -8.86 1.40
C LEU A 51 6.69 -9.57 2.50
N LYS A 52 6.00 -10.01 3.56
CA LYS A 52 6.59 -10.81 4.64
C LYS A 52 7.13 -12.15 4.13
N ASP A 53 6.43 -12.78 3.21
CA ASP A 53 6.82 -14.08 2.64
C ASP A 53 7.95 -13.96 1.60
N GLN A 54 8.09 -12.81 0.92
CA GLN A 54 9.11 -12.62 -0.12
C GLN A 54 10.48 -12.14 0.40
N GLY A 55 10.59 -11.72 1.67
CA GLY A 55 11.86 -11.27 2.24
C GLY A 55 12.33 -9.92 1.67
N ASP A 56 13.63 -9.75 1.40
CA ASP A 56 14.18 -8.46 0.94
C ASP A 56 13.81 -8.17 -0.53
N LEU A 57 12.63 -7.58 -0.69
CA LEU A 57 12.07 -7.15 -1.97
C LEU A 57 12.89 -6.08 -2.67
N PHE A 58 13.67 -5.30 -1.94
CA PHE A 58 14.58 -4.34 -2.55
C PHE A 58 15.67 -5.09 -3.31
N THR A 59 16.28 -6.10 -2.69
CA THR A 59 17.26 -6.97 -3.35
C THR A 59 16.62 -7.70 -4.54
N VAL A 60 15.40 -8.23 -4.41
CA VAL A 60 14.68 -8.88 -5.52
C VAL A 60 14.40 -7.89 -6.67
N ALA A 61 14.00 -6.66 -6.37
CA ALA A 61 13.70 -5.65 -7.40
C ALA A 61 14.97 -5.13 -8.11
N VAL A 62 16.11 -5.10 -7.41
CA VAL A 62 17.43 -4.83 -8.01
C VAL A 62 17.84 -6.01 -8.90
N ASP A 63 17.73 -7.25 -8.42
CA ASP A 63 18.05 -8.46 -9.20
C ASP A 63 17.18 -8.59 -10.45
N GLN A 64 15.92 -8.14 -10.40
CA GLN A 64 15.00 -8.13 -11.55
C GLN A 64 15.17 -6.92 -12.46
N GLY A 65 16.06 -5.96 -12.13
CA GLY A 65 16.28 -4.75 -12.92
C GLY A 65 15.10 -3.76 -12.91
N LEU A 66 14.17 -3.91 -11.95
CA LEU A 66 13.03 -3.00 -11.77
C LEU A 66 13.46 -1.68 -11.11
N ILE A 67 14.56 -1.72 -10.35
CA ILE A 67 15.20 -0.55 -9.74
C ILE A 67 16.65 -0.52 -10.23
N ASN A 68 17.07 0.61 -10.80
CA ASN A 68 18.48 0.87 -11.07
C ASN A 68 19.11 1.56 -9.85
N VAL A 69 20.21 1.00 -9.37
CA VAL A 69 21.02 1.51 -8.24
C VAL A 69 22.40 1.96 -8.70
#